data_AF-A0A8S4QYJ6-F1
#
_entry.id   AF-A0A8S4QYJ6-F1
#
_cell.length_a   1.000
_cell.length_b   1.000
_cell.length_c   1.000
_cell.angle_alpha   90.00
_cell.angle_beta   90.00
_cell.angle_gamma   90.00
#
_symmetry.space_group_name_H-M   'P 1'
#
loop_
_entity.id
_entity.type
_entity.pdbx_description
1 polymer ?
#
loop_
_entity_poly.entity_id
_entity_poly.type
_entity_poly.pdbx_seq_one_letter_code
_entity_poly.pdbx_strand_id
1 'polypeptide(L)'
;NHERRHRGEKPFLCEACGADFHAAYLLAQHRQSHAAGKAFQCDICPAAFKVNNTLHMHKRSCHGTSKYACTICARTFRTRHYVVKHMRAVHRFTGPVPPMQPIE
;
A
#
# COMPACT_ATOMS: atom_id res chain seq x y z
N ASN A 1 -20.74 -4.70 17.24
CA ASN A 1 -20.68 -5.36 15.91
C ASN A 1 -19.23 -5.72 15.54
N HIS A 2 -18.56 -6.48 16.40
CA HIS A 2 -17.18 -6.98 16.21
C HIS A 2 -17.18 -8.49 15.89
N GLU A 3 -18.34 -9.14 16.04
CA GLU A 3 -18.46 -10.60 16.15
C GLU A 3 -18.49 -11.31 14.79
N ARG A 4 -18.85 -10.61 13.70
CA ARG A 4 -18.80 -11.18 12.35
C ARG A 4 -17.38 -11.50 11.87
N ARG A 5 -16.35 -10.93 12.49
CA ARG A 5 -14.95 -11.18 12.09
C ARG A 5 -14.43 -12.55 12.56
N HIS A 6 -15.05 -13.15 13.58
CA HIS A 6 -14.57 -14.42 14.17
C HIS A 6 -15.27 -15.67 13.63
N ARG A 7 -16.41 -15.54 12.95
CA ARG A 7 -17.24 -16.70 12.58
C ARG A 7 -16.89 -17.36 11.24
N GLY A 8 -15.95 -16.81 10.48
CA GLY A 8 -15.59 -17.34 9.15
C GLY A 8 -16.73 -17.26 8.12
N GLU A 9 -17.90 -16.73 8.49
CA GLU A 9 -19.03 -16.51 7.60
C GLU A 9 -18.65 -15.45 6.57
N LYS A 10 -18.40 -15.91 5.34
CA LYS A 10 -18.08 -15.08 4.18
C LYS A 10 -19.30 -15.11 3.22
N PRO A 11 -20.38 -14.39 3.54
CA PRO A 11 -21.65 -14.49 2.81
C PRO A 11 -21.58 -13.90 1.40
N PHE A 12 -20.51 -13.19 1.05
CA PHE A 12 -20.38 -12.54 -0.25
C PHE A 12 -19.46 -13.38 -1.16
N LEU A 13 -20.06 -14.14 -2.07
CA LEU A 13 -19.34 -15.03 -2.98
C LEU A 13 -19.19 -14.42 -4.38
N CYS A 14 -18.04 -14.64 -5.00
CA CYS A 14 -17.80 -14.33 -6.40
C CYS A 14 -18.19 -15.52 -7.26
N GLU A 15 -19.29 -15.40 -8.00
CA GLU A 15 -19.78 -16.47 -8.88
C GLU A 15 -18.84 -16.77 -10.05
N ALA A 16 -17.94 -15.85 -10.41
CA ALA A 16 -16.99 -16.03 -11.51
C ALA A 16 -15.79 -16.91 -11.15
N CYS A 17 -15.38 -16.97 -9.86
CA CYS A 17 -14.19 -17.72 -9.45
C CYS A 17 -14.30 -18.44 -8.10
N GLY A 18 -15.48 -18.42 -7.47
CA GLY A 18 -15.74 -19.06 -6.18
C GLY A 18 -15.10 -18.37 -4.96
N ALA A 19 -14.45 -17.22 -5.12
CA ALA A 19 -13.82 -16.51 -4.00
C ALA A 19 -14.88 -15.91 -3.05
N ASP A 20 -14.69 -16.09 -1.75
CA ASP A 20 -15.59 -15.63 -0.72
C ASP A 20 -15.05 -14.40 0.05
N PHE A 21 -15.95 -13.54 0.50
CA PHE A 21 -15.63 -12.29 1.18
C PHE A 21 -16.57 -12.05 2.35
N HIS A 22 -16.07 -11.40 3.39
CA HIS A 22 -16.86 -11.05 4.59
C HIS A 22 -17.61 -9.71 4.44
N ALA A 23 -17.38 -8.95 3.37
CA ALA A 23 -18.02 -7.67 3.13
C ALA A 23 -18.34 -7.44 1.64
N ALA A 24 -19.50 -6.82 1.37
CA ALA A 24 -19.96 -6.53 0.01
C ALA A 24 -18.98 -5.64 -0.79
N TYR A 25 -18.37 -4.63 -0.13
CA TYR A 25 -17.42 -3.73 -0.80
C TYR A 25 -16.15 -4.47 -1.28
N LEU A 26 -15.72 -5.52 -0.58
CA LEU A 26 -14.57 -6.35 -0.97
C LEU A 26 -14.92 -7.22 -2.18
N LEU A 27 -16.13 -7.80 -2.20
CA LEU A 27 -16.63 -8.54 -3.38
C LEU A 27 -16.75 -7.62 -4.60
N ALA A 28 -17.27 -6.40 -4.44
CA ALA A 28 -17.37 -5.43 -5.53
C ALA A 28 -15.99 -5.05 -6.10
N GLN A 29 -15.02 -4.78 -5.21
CA GLN A 29 -13.62 -4.52 -5.61
C GLN A 29 -12.98 -5.72 -6.30
N HIS A 30 -13.26 -6.93 -5.82
CA HIS A 30 -12.77 -8.16 -6.43
C HIS A 30 -13.39 -8.42 -7.81
N ARG A 31 -14.68 -8.15 -7.99
CA ARG A 31 -15.36 -8.27 -9.29
C ARG A 31 -14.74 -7.36 -10.36
N GLN A 32 -14.25 -6.17 -9.98
CA GLN A 32 -13.47 -5.30 -10.88
C GLN A 32 -12.15 -5.93 -11.34
N SER A 33 -11.61 -6.92 -10.63
CA SER A 33 -10.40 -7.63 -11.07
C SER A 33 -10.66 -8.70 -12.14
N HIS A 34 -11.91 -9.17 -12.27
CA HIS A 34 -12.34 -10.13 -13.31
C HIS A 34 -12.67 -9.45 -14.63
N ALA A 35 -13.28 -8.27 -14.56
CA ALA A 35 -13.36 -7.40 -15.72
C ALA A 35 -11.92 -6.98 -16.04
N ALA A 36 -11.35 -7.42 -17.15
CA ALA A 36 -10.09 -6.90 -17.70
C ALA A 36 -10.18 -5.40 -18.11
N GLY A 37 -11.09 -4.65 -17.50
CA GLY A 37 -11.41 -3.26 -17.75
C GLY A 37 -10.49 -2.36 -16.95
N LYS A 38 -9.43 -1.92 -17.63
CA LYS A 38 -8.61 -0.75 -17.28
C LYS A 38 -7.87 -0.94 -15.95
N ALA A 39 -6.70 -1.56 -16.03
CA ALA A 39 -5.72 -1.41 -14.96
C ALA A 39 -5.54 0.09 -14.70
N PHE A 40 -5.69 0.49 -13.44
CA PHE A 40 -5.45 1.84 -12.97
C PHE A 40 -3.96 2.13 -13.14
N GLN A 41 -3.61 2.79 -14.25
CA GLN A 41 -2.25 3.14 -14.58
C GLN A 41 -1.79 4.34 -13.75
N CYS A 42 -0.54 4.28 -13.31
CA CYS A 42 0.13 5.47 -12.83
C CYS A 42 0.43 6.39 -14.02
N ASP A 43 0.18 7.66 -13.82
CA ASP A 43 0.46 8.78 -14.73
C ASP A 43 1.92 9.24 -14.67
N ILE A 44 2.70 8.76 -13.69
CA ILE A 44 4.07 9.17 -13.43
C ILE A 44 5.07 8.04 -13.77
N CYS A 45 4.63 6.78 -13.76
CA CYS A 45 5.47 5.62 -14.10
C CYS A 45 4.66 4.52 -14.79
N PRO A 46 5.30 3.52 -15.43
CA PRO A 46 4.59 2.49 -16.18
C PRO A 46 3.85 1.45 -15.31
N ALA A 47 3.74 1.67 -13.98
CA ALA A 47 3.05 0.75 -13.09
C ALA A 47 1.52 0.78 -13.30
N ALA A 48 0.90 -0.40 -13.32
CA ALA A 48 -0.55 -0.55 -13.47
C ALA A 48 -1.13 -1.45 -12.37
N PHE A 49 -2.30 -1.07 -11.85
CA PHE A 49 -2.91 -1.73 -10.69
C PHE A 49 -4.34 -2.17 -11.00
N LYS A 50 -4.75 -3.31 -10.46
CA LYS A 50 -6.12 -3.82 -10.64
C LYS A 50 -7.18 -3.03 -9.86
N VAL A 51 -6.75 -2.18 -8.92
CA VAL A 51 -7.64 -1.46 -7.99
C VAL A 51 -7.17 -0.02 -7.80
N ASN A 52 -8.09 0.94 -7.85
CA ASN A 52 -7.82 2.36 -7.66
C ASN A 52 -7.13 2.68 -6.32
N ASN A 53 -7.55 2.04 -5.23
CA ASN A 53 -6.95 2.23 -3.92
C ASN A 53 -5.45 1.83 -3.91
N THR A 54 -5.10 0.76 -4.62
CA THR A 54 -3.71 0.32 -4.76
C THR A 54 -2.91 1.30 -5.62
N LEU A 55 -3.48 1.81 -6.72
CA LEU A 55 -2.86 2.90 -7.49
C LEU A 55 -2.64 4.14 -6.61
N HIS A 56 -3.64 4.56 -5.84
CA HIS A 56 -3.54 5.74 -4.98
C HIS A 56 -2.46 5.55 -3.90
N MET A 57 -2.38 4.36 -3.28
CA MET A 57 -1.31 4.03 -2.34
C MET A 57 0.06 4.04 -3.02
N HIS A 58 0.17 3.47 -4.22
CA HIS A 58 1.39 3.51 -5.02
C HIS A 58 1.80 4.95 -5.34
N LYS A 59 0.91 5.79 -5.88
CA LYS A 59 1.20 7.20 -6.15
C LYS A 59 1.73 7.89 -4.91
N ARG A 60 1.10 7.68 -3.75
CA ARG A 60 1.57 8.26 -2.48
C ARG A 60 2.90 7.71 -1.98
N SER A 61 3.24 6.45 -2.28
CA SER A 61 4.47 5.81 -1.81
C SER A 61 5.65 5.99 -2.76
N CYS A 62 5.40 6.03 -4.07
CA CYS A 62 6.41 6.04 -5.12
C CYS A 62 6.66 7.47 -5.63
N HIS A 63 5.59 8.28 -5.71
CA HIS A 63 5.61 9.63 -6.28
C HIS A 63 5.09 10.69 -5.32
N GLY A 64 4.72 10.31 -4.10
CA GLY A 64 4.34 11.27 -3.08
C GLY A 64 5.55 12.12 -2.71
N THR A 65 5.31 13.36 -2.31
CA THR A 65 6.33 14.23 -1.72
C THR A 65 6.91 13.49 -0.52
N SER A 66 8.11 12.95 -0.70
CA SER A 66 8.85 12.36 0.40
C SER A 66 9.19 13.51 1.33
N LYS A 67 8.89 13.34 2.62
CA LYS A 67 9.12 14.39 3.62
C LYS A 67 10.44 14.21 4.36
N TYR A 68 11.05 13.04 4.24
CA TYR A 68 12.20 12.66 5.03
C TYR A 68 13.23 11.97 4.13
N ALA A 69 14.47 12.41 4.18
CA ALA A 69 15.59 11.73 3.51
C ALA A 69 16.42 10.91 4.50
N CYS A 70 16.93 9.78 4.03
CA CYS A 70 18.01 9.06 4.69
C CYS A 70 19.31 9.86 4.52
N THR A 71 19.96 10.23 5.62
CA THR A 71 21.21 11.00 5.62
C THR A 71 22.42 10.20 5.13
N ILE A 72 22.32 8.87 5.03
CA ILE A 72 23.43 7.99 4.65
C ILE A 72 23.43 7.71 3.14
N CYS A 73 22.26 7.41 2.56
CA CYS A 73 22.16 7.03 1.14
C CYS A 73 21.23 7.92 0.31
N ALA A 74 20.81 9.07 0.86
CA ALA A 74 19.91 10.04 0.23
C ALA A 74 18.53 9.49 -0.21
N ARG A 75 18.20 8.24 0.15
CA ARG A 75 16.91 7.64 -0.19
C ARG A 75 15.79 8.35 0.55
N THR A 76 14.72 8.69 -0.16
CA THR A 76 13.64 9.51 0.38
C THR A 76 12.44 8.66 0.80
N PHE A 77 11.74 9.11 1.84
CA PHE A 77 10.64 8.41 2.47
C PHE A 77 9.53 9.40 2.86
N ARG A 78 8.30 8.91 2.85
CA ARG A 78 7.13 9.74 3.21
C ARG A 78 6.95 9.93 4.71
N THR A 79 7.38 8.97 5.54
CA THR A 79 7.22 9.03 7.00
C THR A 79 8.50 8.64 7.73
N ARG A 80 8.66 9.16 8.94
CA ARG A 80 9.81 8.85 9.81
C ARG A 80 9.94 7.35 10.06
N HIS A 81 8.82 6.66 10.29
CA HIS A 81 8.79 5.22 10.55
C HIS A 81 9.51 4.39 9.47
N TYR A 82 9.31 4.74 8.19
CA TYR A 82 9.96 4.02 7.09
C TYR A 82 11.45 4.32 6.99
N VAL A 83 11.90 5.54 7.33
CA VAL A 83 13.33 5.86 7.45
C VAL A 83 13.98 5.01 8.54
N VAL A 84 13.36 4.90 9.73
CA VAL A 84 13.90 4.07 10.83
C VAL A 84 14.04 2.61 10.40
N LYS A 85 13.00 2.05 9.79
CA LYS A 85 13.02 0.66 9.30
C LYS A 85 14.12 0.46 8.26
N HIS A 86 14.29 1.41 7.34
CA HIS A 86 15.35 1.40 6.35
C HIS A 86 16.75 1.46 7.00
N MET A 87 16.97 2.37 7.95
CA MET A 87 18.24 2.49 8.67
C MET A 87 18.62 1.20 9.41
N ARG A 88 17.64 0.53 10.03
CA ARG A 88 17.85 -0.76 10.71
C ARG A 88 18.11 -1.91 9.73
N ALA A 89 17.39 -1.96 8.62
CA ALA A 89 17.49 -3.06 7.66
C ALA A 89 18.69 -2.95 6.72
N VAL A 90 19.03 -1.74 6.27
CA VAL A 90 20.05 -1.48 5.24
C VAL A 90 21.36 -1.01 5.87
N HIS A 91 21.30 -0.12 6.86
CA HIS A 91 22.48 0.44 7.52
C HIS A 91 22.80 -0.21 8.86
N ARG A 92 22.04 -1.27 9.26
CA ARG A 92 22.17 -1.98 10.55
C ARG A 92 22.25 -1.03 11.75
N PHE A 93 21.56 0.10 11.66
CA PHE A 93 21.63 1.14 12.68
C PHE A 93 20.82 0.74 13.91
N THR A 94 21.51 0.44 15.01
CA THR A 94 20.90 0.00 16.28
C THR A 94 20.70 1.13 17.30
N GLY A 95 21.18 2.34 17.01
CA GLY A 95 21.12 3.50 17.90
C GLY A 95 19.85 4.36 17.80
N PRO A 96 19.79 5.47 18.56
CA PRO A 96 18.76 6.49 18.42
C PRO A 96 18.86 7.15 17.04
N VAL A 97 17.74 7.14 16.32
CA VAL A 97 17.70 7.51 14.90
C VAL A 97 18.19 8.95 14.70
N PRO A 98 19.16 9.21 13.80
CA PRO A 98 19.67 10.56 13.57
C PRO A 98 18.56 11.52 13.10
N PRO A 99 18.74 12.84 13.30
CA PRO A 99 17.78 13.84 12.87
C PRO A 99 17.55 13.73 11.36
N MET A 100 16.32 13.37 10.99
CA MET A 100 15.89 13.26 9.60
C MET A 100 15.77 14.67 9.02
N GLN A 101 16.38 14.91 7.86
CA GLN A 101 16.25 16.19 7.15
C GLN A 101 14.86 16.25 6.49
N PRO A 102 14.04 17.28 6.79
CA PRO A 102 12.88 17.60 5.99
C PRO A 102 13.33 17.86 4.55
N ILE A 103 12.65 17.27 3.59
CA ILE A 103 12.83 17.63 2.18
C ILE A 103 11.86 18.80 1.95
N GLU A 104 12.40 20.02 1.76
CA GLU A 104 11.63 21.22 1.45
C GLU A 104 11.01 21.16 0.05
#